data_AF-A0A833WL97-F1
#
_entry.id   AF-A0A833WL97-F1
#
_cell.length_a   1.000
_cell.length_b   1.000
_cell.length_c   1.000
_cell.angle_alpha   90.00
_cell.angle_beta   90.00
_cell.angle_gamma   90.00
#
_symmetry.space_group_name_H-M   'P 1'
#
loop_
_entity.id
_entity.type
_entity.pdbx_description
1 polymer ?
#
loop_
_entity_poly.entity_id
_entity_poly.type
_entity_poly.pdbx_seq_one_letter_code
_entity_poly.pdbx_strand_id
1 'polypeptide(L)'
;MTKNPSFPTNGVTADEVDKLYYLSYAQTSCYKGTDAWLKDQLANGVPEFSVNVPLMNSNVFATTFGCKAGTNMNPAKKCHVW
;
A
#
# COMPACT_ATOMS: atom_id res chain seq x y z
N MET A 1 1.40 -15.46 0.84
CA MET A 1 0.53 -15.35 2.02
C MET A 1 -0.48 -16.48 1.94
N THR A 2 -0.40 -17.46 2.84
CA THR A 2 -1.45 -18.48 2.95
C THR A 2 -2.72 -17.78 3.43
N LYS A 3 -3.80 -17.83 2.65
CA LYS A 3 -5.09 -17.21 3.01
C LYS A 3 -5.53 -17.75 4.37
N ASN A 4 -5.48 -16.91 5.41
CA ASN A 4 -5.85 -17.32 6.77
C ASN A 4 -7.38 -17.24 6.88
N PRO A 5 -8.10 -18.36 7.09
CA PRO A 5 -9.55 -18.41 6.87
C PRO A 5 -10.41 -17.83 8.01
N SER A 6 -9.84 -17.13 9.00
CA SER A 6 -10.55 -16.83 10.25
C SER A 6 -10.68 -15.35 10.61
N PHE A 7 -10.60 -14.42 9.67
CA PHE A 7 -11.16 -13.07 9.92
C PHE A 7 -12.69 -13.16 9.84
N PRO A 8 -13.45 -12.69 10.84
CA PRO A 8 -14.91 -12.65 10.75
C PRO A 8 -15.31 -11.65 9.67
N THR A 9 -15.71 -12.16 8.51
CA THR A 9 -15.86 -11.33 7.32
C THR A 9 -17.26 -10.76 7.14
N ASN A 10 -18.26 -11.13 7.94
CA ASN A 10 -19.65 -10.67 7.82
C ASN A 10 -20.16 -10.64 6.36
N GLY A 11 -19.78 -11.63 5.53
CA GLY A 11 -20.15 -11.71 4.11
C GLY A 11 -19.10 -11.20 3.12
N VAL A 12 -17.92 -10.74 3.58
CA VAL A 12 -16.80 -10.29 2.74
C VAL A 12 -15.95 -11.51 2.31
N THR A 13 -15.53 -11.54 1.04
CA THR A 13 -14.70 -12.61 0.48
C THR A 13 -13.23 -12.47 0.90
N ALA A 14 -12.46 -13.56 0.83
CA ALA A 14 -11.03 -13.52 1.17
C ALA A 14 -10.23 -12.50 0.33
N ASP A 15 -10.56 -12.35 -0.96
CA ASP A 15 -9.89 -11.38 -1.84
C ASP A 15 -10.25 -9.94 -1.47
N GLU A 16 -11.47 -9.69 -0.99
CA GLU A 16 -11.87 -8.39 -0.46
C GLU A 16 -11.17 -8.09 0.88
N VAL A 17 -10.97 -9.09 1.75
CA VAL A 17 -10.18 -8.92 2.98
C VAL A 17 -8.74 -8.51 2.65
N ASP A 18 -8.10 -9.15 1.67
CA ASP A 18 -6.75 -8.78 1.25
C ASP A 18 -6.68 -7.33 0.74
N LYS A 19 -7.69 -6.88 -0.01
CA LYS A 19 -7.80 -5.47 -0.43
C LYS A 19 -8.03 -4.53 0.75
N LEU A 20 -8.88 -4.91 1.69
CA LEU A 20 -9.18 -4.13 2.90
C LEU A 20 -7.95 -3.99 3.80
N TYR A 21 -7.08 -5.01 3.87
CA TYR A 21 -5.80 -4.92 4.57
C TYR A 21 -4.95 -3.76 4.03
N TYR A 22 -4.75 -3.70 2.71
CA TYR A 22 -3.95 -2.64 2.10
C TYR A 22 -4.62 -1.26 2.22
N LEU A 23 -5.95 -1.21 2.13
CA LEU A 23 -6.70 0.01 2.35
C LEU A 23 -6.52 0.53 3.80
N SER A 24 -6.66 -0.35 4.79
CA SER A 24 -6.46 -0.01 6.20
C SER A 24 -5.02 0.43 6.47
N TYR A 25 -4.03 -0.27 5.90
CA TYR A 25 -2.63 0.13 5.95
C TYR A 25 -2.41 1.55 5.40
N ALA A 26 -2.91 1.85 4.19
CA ALA A 26 -2.77 3.16 3.57
C ALA A 26 -3.47 4.26 4.38
N GLN A 27 -4.63 3.96 4.97
CA GLN A 27 -5.40 4.91 5.79
C GLN A 27 -4.64 5.38 7.04
N THR A 28 -3.72 4.58 7.58
CA THR A 28 -2.89 5.00 8.73
C THR A 28 -1.99 6.19 8.43
N SER A 29 -1.69 6.43 7.16
CA SER A 29 -0.83 7.51 6.68
C SER A 29 -1.60 8.58 5.90
N CYS A 30 -2.94 8.55 5.90
CA CYS A 30 -3.74 9.60 5.29
C CYS A 30 -3.50 10.94 6.00
N TYR A 31 -3.09 11.95 5.23
CA TYR A 31 -2.84 13.29 5.75
C TYR A 31 -3.28 14.35 4.75
N LYS A 32 -3.53 15.56 5.26
CA LYS A 32 -3.68 16.78 4.45
C LYS A 32 -2.99 17.91 5.21
N GLY A 33 -1.89 18.41 4.66
CA GLY A 33 -1.09 19.47 5.26
C GLY A 33 -0.97 20.68 4.34
N THR A 34 -0.46 21.79 4.87
CA THR A 34 -0.05 22.95 4.06
C THR A 34 1.28 22.67 3.35
N ASP A 35 1.59 23.41 2.30
CA ASP A 35 2.90 23.32 1.63
C ASP A 35 4.07 23.59 2.58
N ALA A 36 3.88 24.48 3.56
CA ALA A 36 4.88 24.76 4.59
C ALA A 36 5.14 23.53 5.47
N TRP A 37 4.07 22.86 5.90
CA TRP A 37 4.19 21.60 6.64
C TRP A 37 4.85 20.52 5.79
N LEU A 38 4.46 20.40 4.51
CA LEU A 38 5.06 19.42 3.61
C LEU A 38 6.57 19.63 3.43
N LYS A 39 7.01 20.89 3.30
CA LYS A 39 8.43 21.24 3.22
C LYS A 39 9.22 20.83 4.47
N ASP A 40 8.63 20.99 5.65
CA ASP A 40 9.22 20.53 6.91
C ASP A 40 9.36 18.99 6.96
N GLN A 41 8.37 18.27 6.40
CA GLN A 41 8.38 16.81 6.37
C GLN A 41 9.31 16.19 5.34
N LEU A 42 9.85 16.95 4.38
CA LEU A 42 10.77 16.40 3.36
C LEU A 42 11.99 15.71 3.98
N ALA A 43 12.44 16.14 5.16
CA ALA A 43 13.55 15.51 5.88
C ALA A 43 13.15 14.21 6.60
N ASN A 44 11.88 14.04 6.97
CA ASN A 44 11.38 12.93 7.78
C ASN A 44 10.58 11.90 6.97
N GLY A 45 10.38 12.16 5.67
CA GLY A 45 9.60 11.33 4.77
C GLY A 45 8.21 11.92 4.54
N VAL A 46 7.85 12.09 3.27
CA VAL A 46 6.52 12.55 2.89
C VAL A 46 5.54 11.38 3.07
N PRO A 47 4.40 11.56 3.77
CA PRO A 47 3.53 10.43 4.10
C PRO A 47 2.87 9.77 2.86
N GLU A 48 2.80 10.46 1.72
CA GLU A 48 2.39 9.82 0.46
C GLU A 48 3.40 8.75 0.01
N PHE A 49 4.69 9.07 0.11
CA PHE A 49 5.76 8.15 -0.30
C PHE A 49 5.93 6.99 0.68
N SER A 50 5.59 7.17 1.97
CA SER A 50 5.64 6.08 2.94
C SER A 50 4.61 4.98 2.66
N VAL A 51 3.55 5.27 1.92
CA VAL A 51 2.56 4.27 1.46
C VAL A 51 2.92 3.75 0.07
N ASN A 52 3.08 4.65 -0.90
CA ASN A 52 3.20 4.24 -2.30
C ASN A 52 4.50 3.48 -2.56
N VAL A 53 5.65 3.94 -2.04
CA VAL A 53 6.95 3.33 -2.36
C VAL A 53 7.07 1.89 -1.85
N PRO A 54 6.68 1.54 -0.61
CA PRO A 54 6.67 0.15 -0.18
C PRO A 54 5.71 -0.74 -0.99
N LEU A 55 4.51 -0.23 -1.32
CA LEU A 55 3.51 -1.00 -2.07
C LEU A 55 3.93 -1.23 -3.54
N MET A 56 4.57 -0.25 -4.17
CA MET A 56 5.19 -0.40 -5.50
C MET A 56 6.19 -1.56 -5.55
N ASN A 57 6.92 -1.78 -4.46
CA ASN A 57 7.92 -2.85 -4.34
C ASN A 57 7.30 -4.21 -3.96
N SER A 58 6.00 -4.29 -3.66
CA SER A 58 5.32 -5.52 -3.30
C SER A 58 4.66 -6.19 -4.52
N ASN A 59 5.12 -7.41 -4.85
CA ASN A 59 4.44 -8.23 -5.87
C ASN A 59 3.06 -8.72 -5.42
N VAL A 60 2.90 -8.91 -4.10
CA VAL A 60 1.63 -9.37 -3.53
C VAL A 60 0.58 -8.28 -3.69
N PHE A 61 0.91 -7.03 -3.36
CA PHE A 61 0.02 -5.88 -3.55
C PHE A 61 -0.42 -5.75 -5.02
N ALA A 62 0.55 -5.79 -5.95
CA ALA A 62 0.26 -5.69 -7.38
C ALA A 62 -0.69 -6.79 -7.86
N THR A 63 -0.56 -8.01 -7.33
CA THR A 63 -1.45 -9.12 -7.64
C THR A 63 -2.84 -8.92 -7.05
N THR A 64 -2.95 -8.52 -5.78
CA THR A 64 -4.23 -8.27 -5.08
C THR A 64 -5.10 -7.24 -5.79
N PHE A 65 -4.49 -6.18 -6.35
CA PHE A 65 -5.21 -5.13 -7.08
C PHE A 65 -5.17 -5.28 -8.60
N GLY A 66 -4.56 -6.35 -9.14
CA GLY A 66 -4.47 -6.57 -10.58
C GLY A 66 -3.70 -5.48 -11.33
N CYS A 67 -2.68 -4.88 -10.70
CA CYS A 67 -1.89 -3.81 -11.30
C CYS A 67 -1.07 -4.32 -12.49
N LYS A 68 -1.25 -3.73 -13.67
CA LYS A 68 -0.48 -4.07 -14.88
C LYS A 68 1.01 -3.78 -14.68
N ALA A 69 1.88 -4.66 -15.18
CA ALA A 69 3.33 -4.47 -15.12
C ALA A 69 3.75 -3.18 -15.84
N GLY A 70 4.72 -2.46 -15.28
CA GLY A 70 5.21 -1.19 -15.81
C GLY A 70 4.37 0.03 -15.43
N THR A 71 3.26 -0.14 -14.70
CA THR A 71 2.50 0.99 -14.15
C THR A 71 3.18 1.56 -12.92
N ASN A 72 2.79 2.78 -12.52
CA ASN A 72 3.37 3.45 -11.34
C ASN A 72 3.32 2.56 -10.09
N MET A 73 2.23 1.83 -9.85
CA MET A 73 2.08 0.96 -8.68
C MET A 73 2.59 -0.48 -8.89
N ASN A 74 3.13 -0.79 -10.07
CA ASN A 74 3.78 -2.07 -10.36
C ASN A 74 4.96 -1.90 -11.33
N PRO A 75 6.03 -1.18 -10.91
CA PRO A 75 7.20 -0.95 -11.76
C PRO A 75 7.94 -2.26 -12.04
N ALA A 76 8.64 -2.30 -13.19
CA ALA A 76 9.42 -3.48 -13.60
C ALA A 76 10.61 -3.77 -12.68
N LYS A 77 11.23 -2.72 -12.12
CA LYS A 77 12.31 -2.82 -11.15
C LYS A 77 11.74 -2.57 -9.76
N LYS A 78 11.92 -3.52 -8.85
CA LYS A 78 11.49 -3.45 -7.45
C LYS A 78 12.70 -3.58 -6.54
N CYS A 79 12.72 -2.80 -5.47
CA CYS A 79 13.71 -2.89 -4.40
C CYS A 79 13.31 -3.99 -3.41
N HIS A 80 14.28 -4.78 -2.95
CA HIS A 80 14.06 -5.85 -1.97
C HIS A 80 15.16 -5.76 -0.91
N VAL A 81 14.76 -5.66 0.35
CA VAL A 81 15.70 -5.47 1.48
C VAL A 81 15.74 -6.69 2.40
N TRP A 82 14.59 -7.33 2.64
CA TRP A 82 14.39 -8.41 3.60
C TRP A 82 14.16 -9.74 2.93
#